data_AF-A0A1V6S0X5-F1
#
_entry.id   AF-A0A1V6S0X5-F1
#
_cell.length_a   1.000
_cell.length_b   1.000
_cell.length_c   1.000
_cell.angle_alpha   90.00
_cell.angle_beta   90.00
_cell.angle_gamma   90.00
#
_symmetry.space_group_name_H-M   'P 1'
#
loop_
_entity.id
_entity.type
_entity.pdbx_description
1 polymer ?
#
loop_
_entity_poly.entity_id
_entity_poly.type
_entity_poly.pdbx_seq_one_letter_code
_entity_poly.pdbx_strand_id
1 'polypeptide(L)'
;MYRYIYILIAHNLYIYIYLSAPGQNLFYSTHYCNKLISLIMSPLPVIVCGGTNPQVFDAIKPLYLPEYEVIYKVTGSASGAVEIPLLLQEQAPSIGEEPNGGTMNYSKPPVAVFAGALYGDEEIDEMRQACQGLSSVPWLKMDMSVPKPPLGPGYAEHVAQRVKACMKKIEAEGKLEQDGVWLY
;
A
#
# COMPACT_ATOMS: atom_id res chain seq x y z
N MET A 1 -11.91 27.32 -26.77
CA MET A 1 -11.78 25.86 -26.87
C MET A 1 -10.32 25.52 -26.59
N TYR A 2 -10.00 25.13 -25.35
CA TYR A 2 -8.62 24.82 -24.96
C TYR A 2 -8.27 23.41 -25.46
N ARG A 3 -7.26 23.31 -26.33
CA ARG A 3 -6.66 22.03 -26.74
C ARG A 3 -5.46 21.79 -25.83
N TYR A 4 -5.58 20.85 -24.91
CA TYR A 4 -4.45 20.36 -24.13
C TYR A 4 -3.76 19.25 -24.91
N ILE A 5 -2.49 19.42 -25.21
CA ILE A 5 -1.63 18.37 -25.78
C ILE A 5 -0.70 17.92 -24.65
N TYR A 6 -0.89 16.70 -24.16
CA TYR A 6 0.01 16.08 -23.21
C TYR A 6 1.09 15.35 -24.00
N ILE A 7 2.32 15.85 -23.98
CA ILE A 7 3.47 15.13 -24.52
C ILE A 7 4.24 14.56 -23.34
N LEU A 8 4.15 13.25 -23.11
CA LEU A 8 5.06 12.53 -22.23
C LEU A 8 6.39 12.37 -22.96
N ILE A 9 7.46 12.98 -22.46
CA ILE A 9 8.82 12.65 -22.87
C ILE A 9 9.49 12.00 -21.67
N ALA A 10 9.66 10.68 -21.72
CA ALA A 10 10.44 9.94 -20.75
C ALA A 10 11.91 9.95 -21.17
N HIS A 11 12.72 10.78 -20.52
CA HIS A 11 14.17 10.65 -20.54
C HIS A 11 14.66 10.76 -19.09
N ASN A 12 15.23 9.67 -18.57
CA ASN A 12 15.93 9.55 -17.27
C ASN A 12 15.35 10.40 -16.12
N LEU A 13 14.46 9.77 -15.35
CA LEU A 13 13.99 10.15 -14.00
C LEU A 13 13.25 11.50 -13.80
N TYR A 14 12.97 12.29 -14.85
CA TYR A 14 12.23 13.55 -14.72
C TYR A 14 11.01 13.61 -15.65
N ILE A 15 9.83 13.87 -15.08
CA ILE A 15 8.61 14.18 -15.82
C ILE A 15 8.52 15.69 -15.97
N TYR A 16 8.60 16.19 -17.20
CA TYR A 16 8.39 17.61 -17.51
C TYR A 16 6.96 17.80 -18.04
N ILE A 17 6.12 18.49 -17.28
CA ILE A 17 4.77 18.89 -17.73
C ILE A 17 4.88 20.28 -18.35
N TYR A 18 4.76 20.39 -19.66
CA TYR A 18 4.68 21.68 -20.37
C TYR A 18 3.21 22.11 -20.50
N LEU A 19 2.85 23.21 -19.83
CA LEU A 19 1.60 23.92 -20.07
C LEU A 19 1.91 25.18 -20.88
N SER A 20 1.68 25.15 -22.19
CA SER A 20 1.77 26.38 -22.98
C SER A 20 0.45 27.15 -22.91
N ALA A 21 0.39 28.20 -22.08
CA ALA A 21 -0.48 29.32 -22.38
C ALA A 21 0.22 30.20 -23.45
N PRO A 22 -0.50 30.82 -24.39
CA PRO A 22 0.13 31.71 -25.35
C PRO A 22 0.82 32.86 -24.61
N GLY A 23 2.15 32.86 -24.61
CA GLY A 23 2.98 33.99 -24.16
C GLY A 23 3.82 33.80 -22.89
N GLN A 24 3.79 32.65 -22.20
CA GLN A 24 4.67 32.45 -21.01
C GLN A 24 5.20 31.01 -20.91
N ASN A 25 6.53 30.87 -20.95
CA ASN A 25 7.23 29.65 -20.53
C ASN A 25 7.35 29.67 -19.00
N LEU A 26 6.43 29.01 -18.31
CA LEU A 26 6.51 28.84 -16.86
C LEU A 26 7.28 27.54 -16.55
N PHE A 27 8.52 27.70 -16.09
CA PHE A 27 9.28 26.61 -15.48
C PHE A 27 8.83 26.46 -14.02
N TYR A 28 8.17 25.35 -13.69
CA TYR A 28 7.80 25.07 -12.30
C TYR A 28 8.93 24.32 -11.57
N SER A 29 9.22 24.77 -10.35
CA SER A 29 10.21 24.19 -9.43
C SER A 29 9.89 22.72 -9.10
N THR A 30 10.93 21.89 -8.97
CA THR A 30 10.87 20.44 -8.68
C THR A 30 10.01 20.09 -7.46
N HIS A 31 9.91 20.99 -6.47
CA HIS A 31 9.06 20.80 -5.29
C HIS A 31 7.56 20.80 -5.62
N TYR A 32 7.11 21.66 -6.54
CA TYR A 32 5.72 21.68 -7.00
C TYR A 32 5.41 20.46 -7.88
N CYS A 33 6.39 20.00 -8.65
CA CYS A 33 6.24 18.83 -9.51
C CYS A 33 6.03 17.55 -8.68
N ASN A 34 6.78 17.34 -7.60
CA ASN A 34 6.57 16.19 -6.71
C ASN A 34 5.19 16.21 -6.02
N LYS A 35 4.73 17.39 -5.59
CA LYS A 35 3.40 17.53 -4.99
C LYS A 35 2.28 17.28 -6.01
N LEU A 36 2.46 17.74 -7.26
CA LEU A 36 1.54 17.47 -8.37
C LEU A 36 1.58 15.99 -8.80
N ILE A 37 2.75 15.36 -8.88
CA ILE A 37 2.88 13.92 -9.19
C ILE A 37 2.19 13.08 -8.10
N SER A 38 2.37 13.41 -6.82
CA SER A 38 1.62 12.80 -5.71
C SER A 38 0.10 13.03 -5.78
N LEU A 39 -0.35 14.10 -6.46
CA LEU A 39 -1.78 14.37 -6.70
C LEU A 39 -2.32 13.66 -7.95
N ILE A 40 -1.46 13.21 -8.87
CA ILE A 40 -1.83 12.54 -10.13
C ILE A 40 -1.64 11.01 -10.04
N MET A 41 -0.73 10.54 -9.17
CA MET A 41 -0.54 9.11 -8.90
C MET A 41 -1.62 8.62 -7.93
N SER A 42 -2.45 7.69 -8.39
CA SER A 42 -3.35 6.94 -7.51
C SER A 42 -2.51 6.20 -6.45
N PRO A 43 -2.90 6.21 -5.16
CA PRO A 43 -2.23 5.40 -4.14
C PRO A 43 -2.14 3.93 -4.57
N LEU A 44 -1.09 3.23 -4.13
CA LEU A 44 -0.91 1.82 -4.45
C LEU A 44 -1.82 0.96 -3.57
N PRO A 45 -2.59 0.02 -4.13
CA PRO A 45 -3.47 -0.85 -3.36
C PRO A 45 -2.66 -1.81 -2.47
N VAL A 46 -3.05 -1.94 -1.20
CA VAL A 46 -2.43 -2.88 -0.24
C VAL A 46 -3.51 -3.61 0.57
N ILE A 47 -3.17 -4.82 1.00
CA ILE A 47 -3.97 -5.59 1.96
C ILE A 47 -3.35 -5.39 3.35
N VAL A 48 -4.19 -5.25 4.37
CA VAL A 48 -3.75 -5.17 5.77
C VAL A 48 -4.34 -6.34 6.56
N CYS A 49 -3.50 -7.10 7.24
CA CYS A 49 -3.92 -8.09 8.24
C CYS A 49 -3.87 -7.43 9.62
N GLY A 50 -5.02 -7.26 10.25
CA GLY A 50 -5.15 -6.56 11.52
C GLY A 50 -6.05 -7.30 12.51
N GLY A 51 -6.11 -6.79 13.74
CA GLY A 51 -7.04 -7.32 14.74
C GLY A 51 -8.49 -6.90 14.47
N THR A 52 -9.41 -7.52 15.20
CA THR A 52 -10.85 -7.20 15.15
C THR A 52 -11.19 -5.83 15.74
N ASN A 53 -10.34 -5.28 16.62
CA ASN A 53 -10.52 -3.93 17.17
C ASN A 53 -10.39 -2.87 16.04
N PRO A 54 -11.47 -2.15 15.68
CA PRO A 54 -11.44 -1.18 14.59
C PRO A 54 -10.58 0.05 14.92
N GLN A 55 -10.47 0.44 16.20
CA GLN A 55 -9.79 1.69 16.60
C GLN A 55 -8.33 1.74 16.17
N VAL A 56 -7.61 0.62 16.26
CA VAL A 56 -6.20 0.56 15.86
C VAL A 56 -6.07 0.71 14.35
N PHE A 57 -6.94 0.02 13.60
CA PHE A 57 -6.93 0.06 12.15
C PHE A 57 -7.31 1.45 11.62
N ASP A 58 -8.37 2.06 12.18
CA ASP A 58 -8.87 3.37 11.76
C ASP A 58 -7.86 4.49 12.05
N ALA A 59 -7.03 4.33 13.09
CA ALA A 59 -5.95 5.27 13.38
C ALA A 59 -4.76 5.13 12.40
N ILE A 60 -4.46 3.90 11.93
CA ILE A 60 -3.31 3.63 11.05
C ILE A 60 -3.65 3.89 9.58
N LYS A 61 -4.81 3.44 9.10
CA LYS A 61 -5.24 3.52 7.70
C LYS A 61 -5.00 4.89 7.05
N PRO A 62 -5.40 6.04 7.63
CA PRO A 62 -5.20 7.34 6.99
C PRO A 62 -3.71 7.73 6.88
N LEU A 63 -2.85 7.18 7.74
CA LEU A 63 -1.42 7.47 7.74
C LEU A 63 -0.67 6.78 6.60
N TYR A 64 -1.29 5.82 5.90
CA TYR A 64 -0.71 5.19 4.72
C TYR A 64 -0.79 6.04 3.45
N LEU A 65 -1.70 7.01 3.41
CA LEU A 65 -1.80 7.96 2.30
C LEU A 65 -0.65 8.99 2.33
N PRO A 66 -0.33 9.59 1.16
CA PRO A 66 -0.89 9.31 -0.18
C PRO A 66 -0.32 8.06 -0.86
N GLU A 67 0.66 7.37 -0.27
CA GLU A 67 1.41 6.32 -0.94
C GLU A 67 0.62 5.02 -1.12
N TYR A 68 -0.15 4.61 -0.10
CA TYR A 68 -0.88 3.35 -0.13
C TYR A 68 -2.35 3.52 0.23
N GLU A 69 -3.21 2.86 -0.55
CA GLU A 69 -4.64 2.69 -0.28
C GLU A 69 -4.87 1.30 0.30
N VAL A 70 -5.42 1.23 1.51
CA VAL A 70 -5.84 -0.06 2.06
C VAL A 70 -7.15 -0.49 1.41
N ILE A 71 -7.07 -1.46 0.50
CA ILE A 71 -8.23 -1.94 -0.26
C ILE A 71 -9.00 -3.00 0.50
N TYR A 72 -8.34 -3.75 1.40
CA TYR A 72 -8.97 -4.80 2.19
C TYR A 72 -8.30 -4.99 3.55
N LYS A 73 -9.11 -5.23 4.59
CA LYS A 73 -8.69 -5.61 5.94
C LYS A 73 -9.01 -7.10 6.17
N VAL A 74 -7.99 -7.90 6.38
CA VAL A 74 -8.07 -9.30 6.83
C VAL A 74 -8.02 -9.34 8.37
N THR A 75 -8.85 -10.16 9.00
CA THR A 75 -8.98 -10.24 10.47
C THR A 75 -8.58 -11.58 11.09
N GLY A 76 -8.17 -12.56 10.28
CA GLY A 76 -7.59 -13.82 10.73
C GLY A 76 -6.85 -14.56 9.62
N SER A 77 -5.94 -15.47 9.98
CA SER A 77 -5.13 -16.23 9.00
C SER A 77 -5.97 -17.16 8.14
N ALA A 78 -6.91 -17.90 8.74
CA ALA A 78 -7.81 -18.78 8.02
C ALA A 78 -8.70 -18.04 7.00
N SER A 79 -9.21 -16.85 7.34
CA SER A 79 -9.96 -16.03 6.37
C SER A 79 -9.03 -15.44 5.31
N GLY A 80 -7.84 -14.97 5.72
CA GLY A 80 -6.82 -14.45 4.81
C GLY A 80 -6.35 -15.46 3.77
N ALA A 81 -6.22 -16.74 4.14
CA ALA A 81 -5.86 -17.82 3.23
C ALA A 81 -6.92 -18.06 2.14
N VAL A 82 -8.16 -17.58 2.33
CA VAL A 82 -9.22 -17.62 1.32
C VAL A 82 -9.33 -16.28 0.58
N GLU A 83 -9.28 -15.17 1.32
CA GLU A 83 -9.55 -13.81 0.81
C GLU A 83 -8.38 -13.24 -0.01
N ILE A 84 -7.14 -13.41 0.45
CA ILE A 84 -5.96 -12.81 -0.17
C ILE A 84 -5.71 -13.37 -1.59
N PRO A 85 -5.80 -14.70 -1.84
CA PRO A 85 -5.72 -15.25 -3.19
C PRO A 85 -6.72 -14.64 -4.19
N LEU A 86 -7.94 -14.32 -3.76
CA LEU A 86 -8.95 -13.69 -4.60
C LEU A 86 -8.55 -12.26 -4.95
N LEU A 87 -8.15 -11.49 -3.92
CA LEU A 87 -7.74 -10.09 -4.09
C LEU A 87 -6.52 -9.94 -5.00
N LEU A 88 -5.55 -10.85 -4.91
CA LEU A 88 -4.37 -10.90 -5.79
C LEU A 88 -4.73 -11.16 -7.26
N GLN A 89 -5.89 -11.77 -7.51
CA GLN A 89 -6.45 -12.01 -8.84
C GLN A 89 -7.51 -10.98 -9.22
N GLU A 90 -7.58 -9.84 -8.52
CA GLU A 90 -8.54 -8.75 -8.75
C GLU A 90 -10.01 -9.18 -8.58
N GLN A 91 -10.26 -10.22 -7.78
CA GLN A 91 -11.58 -10.72 -7.46
C GLN A 91 -12.02 -10.26 -6.08
N ALA A 92 -13.27 -9.81 -5.99
CA ALA A 92 -13.86 -9.43 -4.71
C ALA A 92 -14.13 -10.69 -3.86
N PRO A 93 -13.66 -10.73 -2.59
CA PRO A 93 -14.09 -11.75 -1.64
C PRO A 93 -15.60 -11.64 -1.39
N SER A 94 -16.21 -12.73 -0.90
CA SER A 94 -17.60 -12.68 -0.45
C SER A 94 -17.78 -11.60 0.62
N ILE A 95 -18.78 -10.75 0.44
CA ILE A 95 -19.08 -9.68 1.39
C ILE A 95 -19.73 -10.32 2.62
N GLY A 96 -19.10 -10.14 3.79
CA GLY A 96 -19.70 -10.50 5.08
C GLY A 96 -20.86 -9.57 5.45
N GLU A 97 -21.51 -9.84 6.59
CA GLU A 97 -22.63 -9.00 7.06
C GLU A 97 -22.21 -7.54 7.33
N GLU A 98 -20.95 -7.34 7.74
CA GLU A 98 -20.37 -6.02 8.00
C GLU A 98 -19.46 -5.56 6.85
N PRO A 99 -19.46 -4.25 6.51
CA PRO A 99 -18.56 -3.70 5.51
C PRO A 99 -17.09 -3.90 5.90
N ASN A 100 -16.24 -4.22 4.92
CA ASN A 100 -14.81 -4.34 5.14
C ASN A 100 -14.19 -2.97 5.50
N GLY A 101 -13.17 -2.95 6.37
CA GLY A 101 -12.47 -1.72 6.76
C GLY A 101 -11.67 -1.05 5.64
N GLY A 102 -11.39 -1.76 4.54
CA GLY A 102 -10.73 -1.22 3.35
C GLY A 102 -11.63 -0.31 2.51
N THR A 103 -11.11 0.21 1.40
CA THR A 103 -11.91 0.95 0.41
C THR A 103 -12.71 0.05 -0.53
N MET A 104 -12.36 -1.24 -0.58
CA MET A 104 -12.94 -2.24 -1.49
C MET A 104 -12.75 -1.90 -2.98
N ASN A 105 -11.75 -1.08 -3.29
CA ASN A 105 -11.37 -0.75 -4.67
C ASN A 105 -10.43 -1.83 -5.23
N TYR A 106 -10.99 -2.83 -5.90
CA TYR A 106 -10.23 -3.93 -6.50
C TYR A 106 -9.90 -3.71 -7.98
N SER A 107 -9.90 -2.46 -8.46
CA SER A 107 -9.60 -2.13 -9.87
C SER A 107 -8.14 -2.36 -10.28
N LYS A 108 -7.28 -2.68 -9.31
CA LYS A 108 -5.86 -3.00 -9.47
C LYS A 108 -5.47 -4.07 -8.45
N PRO A 109 -4.53 -4.96 -8.77
CA PRO A 109 -4.06 -5.96 -7.83
C PRO A 109 -3.25 -5.30 -6.71
N PRO A 110 -3.35 -5.78 -5.46
CA PRO A 110 -2.55 -5.26 -4.35
C PRO A 110 -1.06 -5.48 -4.60
N VAL A 111 -0.23 -4.55 -4.13
CA VAL A 111 1.23 -4.58 -4.32
C VAL A 111 1.98 -5.14 -3.12
N ALA A 112 1.31 -5.33 -1.98
CA ALA A 112 1.89 -5.85 -0.76
C ALA A 112 0.80 -6.29 0.24
N VAL A 113 1.21 -7.14 1.20
CA VAL A 113 0.40 -7.49 2.37
C VAL A 113 1.10 -6.97 3.63
N PHE A 114 0.41 -6.18 4.44
CA PHE A 114 0.91 -5.60 5.68
C PHE A 114 0.31 -6.33 6.89
N ALA A 115 1.10 -7.17 7.56
CA ALA A 115 0.67 -7.91 8.73
C ALA A 115 0.98 -7.15 10.03
N GLY A 116 -0.05 -6.96 10.85
CA GLY A 116 0.07 -6.34 12.17
C GLY A 116 0.66 -7.27 13.23
N ALA A 117 0.83 -6.75 14.45
CA ALA A 117 1.50 -7.42 15.58
C ALA A 117 0.88 -8.75 16.05
N LEU A 118 -0.33 -9.10 15.58
CA LEU A 118 -1.04 -10.33 15.97
C LEU A 118 -0.70 -11.53 15.09
N TYR A 119 0.04 -11.33 14.01
CA TYR A 119 0.34 -12.36 13.01
C TYR A 119 1.82 -12.77 13.14
N GLY A 120 2.04 -13.99 13.63
CA GLY A 120 3.34 -14.63 13.75
C GLY A 120 3.80 -15.27 12.44
N ASP A 121 4.84 -16.09 12.52
CA ASP A 121 5.34 -16.83 11.35
C ASP A 121 4.31 -17.84 10.85
N GLU A 122 3.64 -18.56 11.76
CA GLU A 122 2.63 -19.57 11.40
C GLU A 122 1.43 -18.96 10.66
N GLU A 123 0.87 -17.86 11.19
CA GLU A 123 -0.27 -17.19 10.55
C GLU A 123 0.10 -16.60 9.18
N ILE A 124 1.31 -16.05 9.04
CA ILE A 124 1.78 -15.49 7.77
C ILE A 124 2.03 -16.62 6.77
N ASP A 125 2.67 -17.70 7.19
CA ASP A 125 2.95 -18.85 6.33
C ASP A 125 1.66 -19.50 5.83
N GLU A 126 0.63 -19.64 6.68
CA GLU A 126 -0.70 -20.16 6.29
C GLU A 126 -1.29 -19.33 5.13
N MET A 127 -1.37 -18.00 5.29
CA MET A 127 -1.92 -17.11 4.27
C MET A 127 -1.05 -17.07 3.01
N ARG A 128 0.27 -17.05 3.16
CA ARG A 128 1.23 -16.94 2.05
C ARG A 128 1.28 -18.22 1.22
N GLN A 129 1.22 -19.39 1.84
CA GLN A 129 1.16 -20.67 1.13
C GLN A 129 -0.09 -20.77 0.25
N ALA A 130 -1.24 -20.28 0.71
CA ALA A 130 -2.45 -20.22 -0.11
C ALA A 130 -2.31 -19.33 -1.36
N CYS A 131 -1.32 -18.42 -1.37
CA CYS A 131 -1.03 -17.53 -2.49
C CYS A 131 0.05 -18.08 -3.45
N GLN A 132 0.61 -19.27 -3.19
CA GLN A 132 1.74 -19.81 -3.95
C GLN A 132 1.39 -19.93 -5.45
N GLY A 133 2.20 -19.29 -6.29
CA GLY A 133 2.03 -19.30 -7.74
C GLY A 133 0.96 -18.32 -8.27
N LEU A 134 0.28 -17.58 -7.40
CA LEU A 134 -0.70 -16.56 -7.80
C LEU A 134 -0.09 -15.16 -7.88
N SER A 135 0.84 -14.85 -6.98
CA SER A 135 1.51 -13.57 -6.91
C SER A 135 2.87 -13.68 -6.23
N SER A 136 3.70 -12.67 -6.42
CA SER A 136 5.01 -12.52 -5.80
C SER A 136 5.13 -11.22 -5.02
N VAL A 137 4.02 -10.72 -4.48
CA VAL A 137 4.04 -9.51 -3.65
C VAL A 137 4.77 -9.73 -2.33
N PRO A 138 5.47 -8.71 -1.80
CA PRO A 138 6.11 -8.79 -0.51
C PRO A 138 5.10 -8.82 0.64
N TRP A 139 5.44 -9.60 1.67
CA TRP A 139 4.73 -9.65 2.94
C TRP A 139 5.53 -8.92 4.01
N LEU A 140 4.91 -7.93 4.66
CA LEU A 140 5.53 -7.17 5.73
C LEU A 140 5.04 -7.71 7.07
N LYS A 141 5.96 -8.15 7.92
CA LYS A 141 5.70 -8.63 9.28
C LYS A 141 6.29 -7.65 10.29
N MET A 142 5.54 -7.32 11.34
CA MET A 142 6.06 -6.44 12.39
C MET A 142 7.23 -7.09 13.11
N ASP A 143 8.38 -6.41 13.18
CA ASP A 143 9.47 -6.80 14.05
C ASP A 143 9.13 -6.49 15.51
N MET A 144 8.83 -7.54 16.27
CA MET A 144 8.48 -7.45 17.68
C MET A 144 9.68 -7.21 18.60
N SER A 145 10.91 -7.28 18.09
CA SER A 145 12.12 -6.92 18.85
C SER A 145 12.32 -5.40 18.97
N VAL A 146 11.68 -4.62 18.08
CA VAL A 146 11.73 -3.16 18.10
C VAL A 146 10.70 -2.60 19.09
N PRO A 147 11.11 -1.82 20.11
CA PRO A 147 10.20 -1.21 21.06
C PRO A 147 9.15 -0.33 20.38
N LYS A 148 7.89 -0.45 20.83
CA LYS A 148 6.74 0.28 20.28
C LYS A 148 6.01 1.07 21.38
N PRO A 149 5.44 2.23 21.06
CA PRO A 149 4.60 2.97 22.01
C PRO A 149 3.37 2.14 22.45
N PRO A 150 2.73 2.49 23.59
CA PRO A 150 1.40 1.98 23.93
C PRO A 150 0.37 2.31 22.84
N LEU A 151 -0.69 1.51 22.74
CA LEU A 151 -1.78 1.74 21.77
C LEU A 151 -2.33 3.17 21.88
N GLY A 152 -2.46 3.84 20.74
CA GLY A 152 -2.87 5.24 20.63
C GLY A 152 -2.26 5.91 19.38
N PRO A 153 -2.40 7.23 19.23
CA PRO A 153 -1.89 7.95 18.05
C PRO A 153 -0.40 7.71 17.78
N GLY A 154 0.45 7.75 18.82
CA GLY A 154 1.88 7.50 18.67
C GLY A 154 2.21 6.06 18.23
N TYR A 155 1.37 5.09 18.57
CA TYR A 155 1.51 3.72 18.04
C TYR A 155 1.18 3.68 16.55
N ALA A 156 0.09 4.33 16.13
CA ALA A 156 -0.33 4.33 14.74
C ALA A 156 0.73 4.97 13.82
N GLU A 157 1.27 6.11 14.24
CA GLU A 157 2.38 6.79 13.54
C GLU A 157 3.63 5.92 13.45
N HIS A 158 4.00 5.28 14.57
CA HIS A 158 5.15 4.38 14.62
C HIS A 158 5.03 3.20 13.64
N VAL A 159 3.85 2.56 13.58
CA VAL A 159 3.59 1.46 12.65
C VAL A 159 3.64 1.94 11.20
N ALA A 160 2.92 3.01 10.87
CA ALA A 160 2.86 3.53 9.51
C ALA A 160 4.24 3.96 9.00
N GLN A 161 5.06 4.61 9.84
CA GLN A 161 6.42 5.00 9.48
C GLN A 161 7.30 3.79 9.16
N ARG A 162 7.24 2.73 9.96
CA ARG A 162 8.04 1.53 9.76
C ARG A 162 7.63 0.77 8.51
N VAL A 163 6.33 0.61 8.27
CA VAL A 163 5.80 0.00 7.03
C VAL A 163 6.28 0.77 5.80
N LYS A 164 6.13 2.11 5.78
CA LYS A 164 6.59 2.94 4.66
C LYS A 164 8.10 2.87 4.46
N ALA A 165 8.88 2.84 5.54
CA ALA A 165 10.33 2.69 5.46
C ALA A 165 10.74 1.33 4.89
N CYS A 166 10.06 0.26 5.32
CA CYS A 166 10.30 -1.09 4.82
C CYS A 166 9.96 -1.21 3.32
N MET A 167 8.82 -0.67 2.89
CA MET A 167 8.46 -0.65 1.46
C MET A 167 9.48 0.11 0.60
N LYS A 168 9.95 1.28 1.05
CA LYS A 168 11.00 2.02 0.34
C LYS A 168 12.30 1.22 0.23
N LYS A 169 12.64 0.45 1.26
CA LYS A 169 13.81 -0.45 1.24
C LYS A 169 13.62 -1.57 0.22
N ILE A 170 12.46 -2.25 0.23
CA ILE A 170 12.12 -3.33 -0.72
C ILE A 170 12.18 -2.80 -2.16
N GLU A 171 11.62 -1.62 -2.41
CA GLU A 171 11.66 -0.94 -3.71
C GLU A 171 13.10 -0.62 -4.14
N ALA A 172 13.90 -0.02 -3.27
CA ALA A 172 15.30 0.31 -3.56
C ALA A 172 16.15 -0.95 -3.86
N GLU A 173 15.77 -2.10 -3.30
CA GLU A 173 16.40 -3.39 -3.54
C GLU A 173 15.84 -4.12 -4.79
N GLY A 174 14.81 -3.58 -5.46
CA GLY A 174 14.18 -4.18 -6.62
C GLY A 174 13.33 -5.42 -6.30
N LYS A 175 12.78 -5.51 -5.09
CA LYS A 175 12.11 -6.71 -4.56
C LYS A 175 10.59 -6.59 -4.43
N LEU A 176 9.97 -5.59 -5.06
CA LEU A 176 8.51 -5.41 -5.01
C LEU A 176 7.71 -6.53 -5.71
N GLU A 177 8.36 -7.27 -6.60
CA GLU A 177 7.78 -8.44 -7.29
C GLU A 177 8.43 -9.74 -6.82
N GLN A 178 9.02 -9.74 -5.62
CA GLN A 178 9.60 -10.92 -5.01
C GLN A 178 8.76 -11.41 -3.84
N ASP A 179 8.36 -12.68 -3.91
CA ASP A 179 7.70 -13.35 -2.81
C ASP A 179 8.67 -13.53 -1.63
N GLY A 180 8.28 -13.09 -0.44
CA GLY A 180 9.09 -13.16 0.78
C GLY A 180 8.46 -12.44 1.96
N VAL A 181 9.10 -12.57 3.12
CA VAL A 181 8.69 -11.91 4.37
C VAL A 181 9.76 -10.92 4.80
N TRP A 182 9.39 -9.65 4.93
CA TRP A 182 10.26 -8.57 5.39
C TRP A 182 9.79 -8.06 6.75
N LEU A 183 10.72 -8.04 7.70
CA LEU A 183 10.50 -7.43 9.00
C LEU A 183 10.54 -5.90 8.85
N TYR A 184 9.48 -5.23 9.31
CA TYR A 184 9.41 -3.77 9.43
C TYR A 184 9.41 -3.35 10.88
#